data_AF-A0A7L4ZYP4-F1
#
_entry.id   AF-A0A7L4ZYP4-F1
#
_cell.length_a   1.000
_cell.length_b   1.000
_cell.length_c   1.000
_cell.angle_alpha   90.00
_cell.angle_beta   90.00
_cell.angle_gamma   90.00
#
_symmetry.space_group_name_H-M   'P 1'
#
loop_
_entity.id
_entity.type
_entity.pdbx_description
1 polymer ?
#
loop_
_entity_poly.entity_id
_entity_poly.type
_entity_poly.pdbx_seq_one_letter_code
_entity_poly.pdbx_strand_id
1 'polypeptide(L)'
;MPRLPRPLLLLSFALGLGACRPDQVEHLENTQEIAREAENWSPKRILPAQLLQAAHWAGDSLTRTADRAWRAKLAERLRAGGVEAAHPYCQPEKLPQVVTLAHELEATPRRELLPARFITEADSVQVLRPTADEYVLRYPLVLLPNEVCLKCHGQVGTDLGPADAQLLATAYPGQKLTGYAPGQLIGRWNISVTRRGVAEFYTMKTRKIVKRRR
;
A
#
# COMPACT_ATOMS: atom_id res chain seq x y z
N MET A 1 -37.65 27.20 -84.32
CA MET A 1 -37.87 28.43 -83.52
C MET A 1 -39.21 28.31 -82.80
N PRO A 2 -39.43 28.78 -81.57
CA PRO A 2 -38.55 28.95 -80.40
C PRO A 2 -39.04 28.08 -79.20
N ARG A 3 -38.14 27.67 -78.30
CA ARG A 3 -38.53 27.12 -76.97
C ARG A 3 -37.83 27.94 -75.90
N LEU A 4 -38.60 28.77 -75.20
CA LEU A 4 -38.23 29.36 -73.92
C LEU A 4 -38.17 28.26 -72.85
N PRO A 5 -37.09 28.15 -72.05
CA PRO A 5 -37.15 27.44 -70.79
C PRO A 5 -37.52 28.39 -69.64
N ARG A 6 -38.49 27.93 -68.85
CA ARG A 6 -39.00 28.53 -67.62
C ARG A 6 -37.93 28.58 -66.51
N PRO A 7 -38.01 29.54 -65.59
CA PRO A 7 -37.24 29.56 -64.37
C PRO A 7 -37.88 28.60 -63.36
N LEU A 8 -37.08 27.87 -62.58
CA LEU A 8 -37.36 27.35 -61.23
C LEU A 8 -36.46 26.13 -60.99
N LEU A 9 -35.47 26.26 -60.11
CA LEU A 9 -35.27 25.38 -58.94
C LEU A 9 -33.98 25.82 -58.22
N LEU A 10 -34.09 26.86 -57.39
CA LEU A 10 -33.10 27.20 -56.37
C LEU A 10 -33.84 27.18 -55.03
N LEU A 11 -34.30 26.00 -54.59
CA LEU A 11 -34.86 25.88 -53.23
C LEU A 11 -35.03 24.42 -52.81
N SER A 12 -33.95 23.71 -52.45
CA SER A 12 -34.09 22.38 -51.80
C SER A 12 -32.95 21.99 -50.86
N PHE A 13 -32.18 22.93 -50.31
CA PHE A 13 -31.11 22.60 -49.35
C PHE A 13 -31.25 23.35 -48.02
N ALA A 14 -32.49 23.43 -47.50
CA ALA A 14 -32.79 24.11 -46.23
C ALA A 14 -33.70 23.30 -45.28
N LEU A 15 -33.83 21.98 -45.47
CA LEU A 15 -34.65 21.12 -44.60
C LEU A 15 -33.79 19.98 -44.08
N GLY A 16 -33.17 20.21 -42.91
CA GLY A 16 -32.34 19.22 -42.23
C GLY A 16 -31.77 19.67 -40.88
N LEU A 17 -31.85 20.95 -40.53
CA LEU A 17 -31.50 21.44 -39.19
C LEU A 17 -32.71 21.34 -38.24
N GLY A 18 -33.29 20.15 -38.12
CA GLY A 18 -34.08 19.78 -36.95
C GLY A 18 -33.15 19.53 -35.76
N ALA A 19 -32.38 20.56 -35.38
CA ALA A 19 -31.50 20.52 -34.23
C ALA A 19 -32.37 20.41 -32.97
N CYS A 20 -31.96 19.54 -32.04
CA CYS A 20 -32.64 19.24 -30.78
C CYS A 20 -33.26 20.49 -30.17
N ARG A 21 -34.58 20.47 -29.94
CA ARG A 21 -35.23 21.60 -29.26
C ARG A 21 -34.83 21.58 -27.77
N PRO A 22 -34.48 22.73 -27.15
CA PRO A 22 -34.01 22.78 -25.77
C PRO A 22 -34.99 22.20 -24.73
N ASP A 23 -36.28 22.22 -25.04
CA ASP A 23 -37.38 21.66 -24.22
C ASP A 23 -37.40 20.12 -24.23
N GLN A 24 -36.61 19.47 -25.09
CA GLN A 24 -36.46 18.00 -25.16
C GLN A 24 -35.24 17.49 -24.39
N VAL A 25 -34.44 18.38 -23.78
CA VAL A 25 -33.27 18.00 -22.98
C VAL A 25 -33.71 17.80 -21.54
N GLU A 26 -33.95 16.55 -21.17
CA GLU A 26 -34.22 16.17 -19.79
C GLU A 26 -32.95 16.39 -18.95
N HIS A 27 -33.02 17.26 -17.95
CA HIS A 27 -31.90 17.50 -17.04
C HIS A 27 -31.70 16.27 -16.16
N LEU A 28 -30.61 15.53 -16.39
CA LEU A 28 -30.24 14.42 -15.53
C LEU A 28 -30.06 14.91 -14.09
N GLU A 29 -30.79 14.30 -13.17
CA GLU A 29 -30.50 14.45 -11.75
C GLU A 29 -29.07 13.92 -11.51
N ASN A 30 -28.30 14.59 -10.65
CA ASN A 30 -26.93 14.21 -10.28
C ASN A 30 -25.83 14.35 -11.38
N THR A 31 -25.97 15.28 -12.33
CA THR A 31 -24.93 15.61 -13.34
C THR A 31 -23.51 15.75 -12.79
N GLN A 32 -23.32 16.30 -11.58
CA GLN A 32 -21.99 16.40 -10.95
C GLN A 32 -21.40 15.05 -10.53
N GLU A 33 -22.24 14.11 -10.09
CA GLU A 33 -21.83 12.76 -9.75
C GLU A 33 -21.44 12.01 -11.02
N ILE A 34 -22.29 12.07 -12.05
CA ILE A 34 -22.04 11.47 -13.37
C ILE A 34 -20.72 11.99 -13.97
N ALA A 35 -20.47 13.30 -13.93
CA ALA A 35 -19.22 13.87 -14.45
C ALA A 35 -17.98 13.37 -13.70
N ARG A 36 -18.06 13.18 -12.37
CA ARG A 36 -16.95 12.67 -11.55
C ARG A 36 -16.74 11.17 -11.73
N GLU A 37 -17.82 10.40 -11.88
CA GLU A 37 -17.73 9.01 -12.26
C GLU A 37 -17.08 8.88 -13.63
N ALA A 38 -17.55 9.61 -14.64
CA ALA A 38 -16.94 9.62 -15.98
C ALA A 38 -15.44 9.93 -15.91
N GLU A 39 -15.02 10.88 -15.07
CA GLU A 39 -13.59 11.16 -14.85
C GLU A 39 -12.85 10.05 -14.10
N ASN A 40 -13.50 9.34 -13.17
CA ASN A 40 -12.93 8.17 -12.50
C ASN A 40 -12.78 6.97 -13.44
N TRP A 41 -13.67 6.82 -14.42
CA TRP A 41 -13.64 5.76 -15.44
C TRP A 41 -12.77 6.11 -16.65
N SER A 42 -12.32 7.36 -16.77
CA SER A 42 -11.42 7.77 -17.85
C SER A 42 -10.05 7.07 -17.73
N PRO A 43 -9.55 6.43 -18.79
CA PRO A 43 -8.23 5.80 -18.77
C PRO A 43 -7.14 6.86 -18.53
N LYS A 44 -6.48 6.80 -17.38
CA LYS A 44 -5.38 7.70 -17.02
C LYS A 44 -4.06 7.01 -17.27
N ARG A 45 -3.18 7.66 -18.05
CA ARG A 45 -1.79 7.21 -18.17
C ARG A 45 -1.06 7.45 -16.84
N ILE A 46 -0.62 6.37 -16.20
CA ILE A 46 0.20 6.46 -14.99
C ILE A 46 1.67 6.63 -15.39
N LEU A 47 2.29 7.73 -14.95
CA LEU A 47 3.68 8.06 -15.22
C LEU A 47 4.64 7.21 -14.36
N PRO A 48 5.89 6.98 -14.81
CA PRO A 48 6.88 6.23 -14.02
C PRO A 48 7.08 6.77 -12.60
N ALA A 49 7.12 8.10 -12.42
CA ALA A 49 7.24 8.73 -11.11
C ALA A 49 6.02 8.47 -10.20
N GLN A 50 4.81 8.38 -10.78
CA GLN A 50 3.59 8.05 -10.04
C GLN A 50 3.59 6.57 -9.61
N LEU A 51 4.10 5.67 -10.44
CA LEU A 51 4.27 4.26 -10.06
C LEU A 51 5.31 4.11 -8.93
N LEU A 52 6.42 4.85 -8.99
CA LEU A 52 7.39 4.87 -7.88
C LEU A 52 6.75 5.39 -6.59
N GLN A 53 6.02 6.49 -6.65
CA GLN A 53 5.28 7.02 -5.50
C GLN A 53 4.25 6.04 -4.95
N ALA A 54 3.53 5.33 -5.83
CA ALA A 54 2.57 4.32 -5.45
C ALA A 54 3.24 3.09 -4.82
N ALA A 55 4.43 2.69 -5.28
CA ALA A 55 5.21 1.64 -4.65
C ALA A 55 5.57 2.05 -3.21
N HIS A 56 6.04 3.28 -2.98
CA HIS A 56 6.27 3.80 -1.64
C HIS A 56 5.00 3.73 -0.78
N TRP A 57 3.85 4.18 -1.30
CA TRP A 57 2.59 4.10 -0.55
C TRP A 57 2.20 2.65 -0.22
N ALA A 58 2.45 1.70 -1.12
CA ALA A 58 2.17 0.28 -0.91
C ALA A 58 3.05 -0.28 0.21
N GLY A 59 4.37 -0.02 0.16
CA GLY A 59 5.31 -0.42 1.22
C GLY A 59 4.98 0.21 2.57
N ASP A 60 4.68 1.50 2.62
CA ASP A 60 4.28 2.19 3.84
C ASP A 60 2.96 1.65 4.41
N SER A 61 2.00 1.30 3.53
CA SER A 61 0.72 0.75 3.96
C SER A 61 0.89 -0.65 4.54
N LEU A 62 1.69 -1.50 3.91
CA LEU A 62 2.00 -2.84 4.42
C LEU A 62 2.73 -2.80 5.76
N THR A 63 3.84 -2.06 5.83
CA THR A 63 4.67 -1.99 7.04
C THR A 63 3.91 -1.40 8.22
N ARG A 64 3.13 -0.33 8.03
CA ARG A 64 2.30 0.26 9.09
C ARG A 64 1.14 -0.63 9.51
N THR A 65 0.53 -1.35 8.57
CA THR A 65 -0.54 -2.32 8.88
C THR A 65 0.03 -3.47 9.70
N ALA A 66 1.18 -4.00 9.30
CA ALA A 66 1.89 -5.05 10.00
C ALA A 66 2.30 -4.62 11.42
N ASP A 67 2.95 -3.46 11.55
CA ASP A 67 3.43 -2.95 12.84
C ASP A 67 2.26 -2.71 13.83
N ARG A 68 1.17 -2.08 13.38
CA ARG A 68 -0.01 -1.84 14.24
C ARG A 68 -0.65 -3.16 14.70
N ALA A 69 -0.89 -4.08 13.77
CA ALA A 69 -1.48 -5.39 14.06
C ALA A 69 -0.65 -6.16 15.07
N TRP A 70 0.65 -6.19 14.81
CA TRP A 70 1.63 -6.96 15.54
C TRP A 70 1.82 -6.44 16.96
N ARG A 71 1.94 -5.12 17.15
CA ARG A 71 2.04 -4.52 18.50
C ARG A 71 0.83 -4.84 19.35
N ALA A 72 -0.38 -4.73 18.78
CA ALA A 72 -1.61 -5.07 19.49
C ALA A 72 -1.61 -6.54 19.91
N LYS A 73 -1.27 -7.45 18.99
CA LYS A 73 -1.20 -8.89 19.26
C LYS A 73 -0.11 -9.24 20.26
N LEU A 74 1.08 -8.65 20.16
CA LEU A 74 2.17 -8.88 21.12
C LEU A 74 1.80 -8.40 22.51
N ALA A 75 1.25 -7.19 22.65
CA ALA A 75 0.85 -6.65 23.96
C ALA A 75 -0.25 -7.51 24.61
N GLU A 76 -1.17 -8.07 23.82
CA GLU A 76 -2.14 -9.06 24.29
C GLU A 76 -1.47 -10.34 24.79
N ARG A 77 -0.57 -10.92 23.99
CA ARG A 77 0.06 -12.21 24.31
C ARG A 77 1.06 -12.13 25.46
N LEU A 78 1.86 -11.07 25.52
CA LEU A 78 2.78 -10.83 26.63
C LEU A 78 2.04 -10.72 27.97
N ARG A 79 0.86 -10.08 27.99
CA ARG A 79 0.01 -10.02 29.20
C ARG A 79 -0.59 -11.38 29.57
N ALA A 80 -0.88 -12.22 28.58
CA ALA A 80 -1.52 -13.52 28.82
C ALA A 80 -0.55 -14.60 29.32
N GLY A 81 0.71 -14.58 28.89
CA GLY A 81 1.67 -15.63 29.23
C GLY A 81 3.12 -15.30 28.90
N GLY A 82 3.49 -14.02 28.93
CA GLY A 82 4.88 -13.59 28.71
C GLY A 82 5.41 -13.95 27.32
N VAL A 83 6.71 -14.20 27.25
CA VAL A 83 7.43 -14.46 25.99
C VAL A 83 6.96 -15.77 25.35
N GLU A 84 6.64 -16.79 26.13
CA GLU A 84 6.12 -18.07 25.66
C GLU A 84 4.83 -17.91 24.84
N ALA A 85 3.88 -17.12 25.35
CA ALA A 85 2.65 -16.85 24.61
C ALA A 85 2.86 -15.93 23.39
N ALA A 86 3.89 -15.09 23.40
CA ALA A 86 4.11 -14.04 22.41
C ALA A 86 4.96 -14.47 21.21
N HIS A 87 5.99 -15.29 21.42
CA HIS A 87 6.96 -15.63 20.36
C HIS A 87 6.34 -16.26 19.09
N PRO A 88 5.24 -17.04 19.13
CA PRO A 88 4.61 -17.56 17.91
C PRO A 88 4.14 -16.47 16.93
N TYR A 89 3.99 -15.23 17.42
CA TYR A 89 3.55 -14.07 16.66
C TYR A 89 4.72 -13.17 16.22
N CYS A 90 5.97 -13.62 16.29
CA CYS A 90 7.15 -12.90 15.81
C CYS A 90 7.27 -12.82 14.27
N GLN A 91 6.21 -13.12 13.51
CA GLN A 91 6.16 -13.00 12.05
C GLN A 91 4.95 -12.17 11.63
N PRO A 92 5.01 -10.82 11.76
CA PRO A 92 3.90 -9.93 11.47
C PRO A 92 3.40 -10.02 10.02
N GLU A 93 4.25 -10.44 9.08
CA GLU A 93 3.87 -10.71 7.68
C GLU A 93 2.82 -11.81 7.54
N LYS A 94 2.67 -12.69 8.54
CA LYS A 94 1.69 -13.79 8.54
C LYS A 94 0.35 -13.41 9.17
N LEU A 95 0.20 -12.19 9.68
CA LEU A 95 -1.05 -11.75 10.30
C LEU A 95 -2.14 -11.61 9.21
N PRO A 96 -3.40 -12.02 9.47
CA PRO A 96 -4.45 -12.08 8.44
C PRO A 96 -4.65 -10.78 7.65
N GLN A 97 -4.65 -9.64 8.34
CA GLN A 97 -4.78 -8.32 7.71
C GLN A 97 -3.57 -7.93 6.85
N VAL A 98 -2.38 -8.42 7.18
CA VAL A 98 -1.17 -8.18 6.37
C VAL A 98 -1.18 -9.07 5.14
N VAL A 99 -1.57 -10.34 5.29
CA VAL A 99 -1.73 -11.27 4.16
C VAL A 99 -2.79 -10.77 3.19
N THR A 100 -3.93 -10.28 3.68
CA THR A 100 -5.00 -9.72 2.85
C THR A 100 -4.50 -8.51 2.06
N LEU A 101 -3.88 -7.54 2.73
CA LEU A 101 -3.35 -6.35 2.06
C LEU A 101 -2.21 -6.70 1.09
N ALA A 102 -1.35 -7.67 1.44
CA ALA A 102 -0.30 -8.14 0.55
C ALA A 102 -0.87 -8.77 -0.71
N HIS A 103 -1.95 -9.56 -0.60
CA HIS A 103 -2.65 -10.11 -1.75
C HIS A 103 -3.26 -9.03 -2.65
N GLU A 104 -3.96 -8.05 -2.07
CA GLU A 104 -4.53 -6.90 -2.81
C GLU A 104 -3.47 -6.09 -3.57
N LEU A 105 -2.28 -5.95 -2.96
CA LEU A 105 -1.15 -5.24 -3.56
C LEU A 105 -0.30 -6.11 -4.48
N GLU A 106 -0.57 -7.41 -4.61
CA GLU A 106 0.33 -8.39 -5.25
C GLU A 106 1.77 -8.29 -4.71
N ALA A 107 1.87 -8.16 -3.39
CA ALA A 107 3.12 -7.98 -2.69
C ALA A 107 3.54 -9.25 -1.95
N THR A 108 4.85 -9.45 -1.82
CA THR A 108 5.46 -10.48 -0.98
C THR A 108 6.32 -9.81 0.10
N PRO A 109 5.74 -9.46 1.26
CA PRO A 109 6.49 -8.88 2.35
C PRO A 109 7.27 -9.97 3.11
N ARG A 110 8.56 -9.72 3.37
CA ARG A 110 9.39 -10.57 4.22
C ARG A 110 10.24 -9.74 5.16
N ARG A 111 10.42 -10.21 6.39
CA ARG A 111 11.45 -9.68 7.29
C ARG A 111 12.71 -10.51 7.21
N GLU A 112 13.84 -9.83 7.16
CA GLU A 112 15.17 -10.42 7.23
C GLU A 112 15.85 -9.86 8.46
N LEU A 113 16.38 -10.74 9.31
CA LEU A 113 17.20 -10.33 10.44
C LEU A 113 18.59 -9.97 9.94
N LEU A 114 19.15 -8.92 10.54
CA LEU A 114 20.50 -8.45 10.24
C LEU A 114 21.32 -8.44 11.53
N PRO A 115 22.65 -8.54 11.44
CA PRO A 115 23.51 -8.32 12.60
C PRO A 115 23.21 -6.96 13.23
N ALA A 116 22.94 -6.97 14.53
CA ALA A 116 22.56 -5.76 15.25
C ALA A 116 23.68 -4.72 15.21
N ARG A 117 23.35 -3.51 14.74
CA ARG A 117 24.25 -2.35 14.71
C ARG A 117 23.46 -1.06 14.72
N PHE A 118 24.09 0.07 15.01
CA PHE A 118 23.41 1.36 14.86
C PHE A 118 23.14 1.67 13.40
N ILE A 119 22.01 2.34 13.16
CA ILE A 119 21.56 2.75 11.84
C ILE A 119 22.52 3.80 11.25
N THR A 120 22.68 3.77 9.94
CA THR A 120 23.42 4.77 9.16
C THR A 120 22.56 5.27 8.00
N GLU A 121 22.98 6.32 7.30
CA GLU A 121 22.27 6.84 6.13
C GLU A 121 21.99 5.78 5.05
N ALA A 122 22.85 4.77 4.93
CA ALA A 122 22.70 3.67 3.98
C ALA A 122 21.46 2.79 4.25
N ASP A 123 20.91 2.84 5.47
CA ASP A 123 19.75 2.06 5.90
C ASP A 123 18.41 2.78 5.66
N SER A 124 18.45 3.98 5.07
CA SER A 124 17.26 4.71 4.63
C SER A 124 16.38 3.83 3.74
N VAL A 125 15.09 4.16 3.66
CA VAL A 125 14.15 3.42 2.81
C VAL A 125 14.63 3.43 1.36
N GLN A 126 14.75 2.24 0.77
CA GLN A 126 15.17 2.08 -0.63
C GLN A 126 14.01 1.53 -1.45
N VAL A 127 13.84 2.06 -2.67
CA VAL A 127 12.96 1.48 -3.68
C VAL A 127 13.79 1.15 -4.90
N LEU A 128 13.83 -0.13 -5.22
CA LEU A 128 14.57 -0.69 -6.34
C LEU A 128 13.56 -1.12 -7.39
N ARG A 129 13.94 -0.99 -8.66
CA ARG A 129 13.15 -1.48 -9.79
C ARG A 129 14.00 -2.49 -10.57
N PRO A 130 14.08 -3.75 -10.11
CA PRO A 130 14.94 -4.76 -10.74
C PRO A 130 14.49 -5.08 -12.18
N THR A 131 13.19 -4.99 -12.46
CA THR A 131 12.61 -5.24 -13.78
C THR A 131 11.55 -4.19 -14.13
N ALA A 132 11.03 -4.22 -15.36
CA ALA A 132 9.95 -3.32 -15.76
C ALA A 132 8.67 -3.53 -14.92
N ASP A 133 8.45 -4.75 -14.43
CA ASP A 133 7.20 -5.21 -13.82
C ASP A 133 7.27 -5.45 -12.32
N GLU A 134 8.42 -5.20 -11.68
CA GLU A 134 8.61 -5.42 -10.25
C GLU A 134 9.27 -4.22 -9.58
N TYR A 135 8.82 -3.94 -8.36
CA TYR A 135 9.49 -3.05 -7.41
C TYR A 135 9.87 -3.83 -6.17
N VAL A 136 11.03 -3.52 -5.60
CA VAL A 136 11.50 -4.07 -4.31
C VAL A 136 11.72 -2.92 -3.35
N LEU A 137 10.96 -2.90 -2.26
CA LEU A 137 11.10 -1.91 -1.21
C LEU A 137 11.84 -2.50 -0.01
N ARG A 138 12.79 -1.72 0.51
CA ARG A 138 13.54 -2.07 1.73
C ARG A 138 13.29 -1.02 2.80
N TYR A 139 12.79 -1.47 3.95
CA TYR A 139 12.58 -0.61 5.12
C TYR A 139 13.41 -1.12 6.29
N PRO A 140 14.13 -0.24 7.02
CA PRO A 140 14.89 -0.66 8.19
C PRO A 140 13.95 -1.16 9.30
N LEU A 141 14.35 -2.21 10.00
CA LEU A 141 13.73 -2.66 11.23
C LEU A 141 14.64 -2.24 12.39
N VAL A 142 14.22 -1.21 13.13
CA VAL A 142 14.97 -0.63 14.25
C VAL A 142 14.33 -1.07 15.57
N LEU A 143 15.16 -1.46 16.53
CA LEU A 143 14.72 -1.75 17.88
C LEU A 143 14.27 -0.47 18.56
N LEU A 144 12.99 -0.41 18.94
CA LEU A 144 12.45 0.75 19.61
C LEU A 144 12.75 0.73 21.11
N PRO A 145 12.90 1.91 21.75
CA PRO A 145 13.12 2.05 23.19
C PRO A 145 11.81 1.86 23.97
N ASN A 146 11.14 0.71 23.82
CA ASN A 146 9.94 0.41 24.59
C ASN A 146 10.02 -0.97 25.26
N GLU A 147 9.29 -1.11 26.36
CA GLU A 147 9.31 -2.32 27.17
C GLU A 147 8.92 -3.57 26.37
N VAL A 148 7.91 -3.49 25.50
CA VAL A 148 7.43 -4.63 24.69
C VAL A 148 8.55 -5.21 23.82
N CYS A 149 9.35 -4.36 23.17
CA CYS A 149 10.47 -4.80 22.35
C CYS A 149 11.58 -5.42 23.20
N LEU A 150 11.91 -4.79 24.34
CA LEU A 150 13.01 -5.23 25.21
C LEU A 150 12.73 -6.53 25.94
N LYS A 151 11.45 -6.89 26.18
CA LYS A 151 11.06 -8.19 26.77
C LYS A 151 11.52 -9.41 25.98
N CYS A 152 11.81 -9.27 24.69
CA CYS A 152 12.36 -10.36 23.87
C CYS A 152 13.77 -10.06 23.34
N HIS A 153 14.11 -8.78 23.15
CA HIS A 153 15.32 -8.38 22.43
C HIS A 153 16.37 -7.67 23.28
N GLY A 154 16.07 -7.33 24.53
CA GLY A 154 16.97 -6.61 25.43
C GLY A 154 18.07 -7.48 26.05
N GLN A 155 18.75 -6.95 27.06
CA GLN A 155 19.83 -7.61 27.79
C GLN A 155 19.29 -8.68 28.73
N VAL A 156 19.84 -9.91 28.64
CA VAL A 156 19.47 -11.02 29.50
C VAL A 156 19.88 -10.72 30.95
N GLY A 157 18.97 -10.91 31.90
CA GLY A 157 19.17 -10.57 33.31
C GLY A 157 18.78 -9.14 33.68
N THR A 158 18.57 -8.27 32.69
CA THR A 158 18.09 -6.89 32.90
C THR A 158 16.69 -6.70 32.33
N ASP A 159 16.53 -6.93 31.02
CA ASP A 159 15.27 -6.68 30.30
C ASP A 159 14.37 -7.92 30.20
N LEU A 160 15.00 -9.10 30.07
CA LEU A 160 14.34 -10.41 30.01
C LEU A 160 15.05 -11.45 30.87
N GLY A 161 14.29 -12.41 31.39
CA GLY A 161 14.80 -13.46 32.26
C GLY A 161 15.60 -14.54 31.50
N PRO A 162 16.46 -15.31 32.19
CA PRO A 162 17.22 -16.41 31.57
C PRO A 162 16.33 -17.49 30.93
N ALA A 163 15.16 -17.78 31.52
CA ALA A 163 14.22 -18.76 30.98
C ALA A 163 13.66 -18.33 29.61
N ASP A 164 13.26 -17.06 29.47
CA ASP A 164 12.78 -16.50 28.20
C ASP A 164 13.90 -16.46 27.15
N ALA A 165 15.13 -16.11 27.56
CA ALA A 165 16.29 -16.12 26.67
C ALA A 165 16.59 -17.53 26.14
N GLN A 166 16.51 -18.55 27.02
CA GLN A 166 16.69 -19.95 26.64
C GLN A 166 15.58 -20.42 25.70
N LEU A 167 14.32 -20.08 25.98
CA LEU A 167 13.19 -20.37 25.10
C LEU A 167 13.42 -19.80 23.69
N LEU A 168 13.80 -18.52 23.58
CA LEU A 168 14.06 -17.88 22.30
C LEU A 168 15.23 -18.53 21.56
N ALA A 169 16.31 -18.90 22.25
CA ALA A 169 17.44 -19.60 21.64
C ALA A 169 17.05 -20.97 21.07
N THR A 170 16.16 -21.69 21.76
CA THR A 170 15.64 -22.99 21.30
C THR A 170 14.65 -22.83 20.13
N ALA A 171 13.75 -21.83 20.18
CA ALA A 171 12.75 -21.59 19.16
C ALA A 171 13.33 -21.04 17.84
N TYR A 172 14.45 -20.32 17.91
CA TYR A 172 15.10 -19.67 16.77
C TYR A 172 16.59 -20.04 16.69
N PRO A 173 16.92 -21.31 16.40
CA PRO A 173 18.30 -21.77 16.39
C PRO A 173 19.15 -21.01 15.37
N GLY A 174 20.34 -20.60 15.79
CA GLY A 174 21.29 -19.84 14.94
C GLY A 174 20.97 -18.35 14.78
N GLN A 175 19.89 -17.85 15.40
CA GLN A 175 19.54 -16.42 15.38
C GLN A 175 19.87 -15.78 16.71
N LYS A 176 20.74 -14.76 16.71
CA LYS A 176 20.94 -13.92 17.89
C LYS A 176 19.76 -12.98 17.99
N LEU A 177 18.84 -13.21 18.93
CA LEU A 177 17.63 -12.39 19.12
C LEU A 177 17.68 -11.48 20.35
N THR A 178 18.63 -11.69 21.27
CA THR A 178 18.76 -10.96 22.54
C THR A 178 20.04 -10.14 22.58
N GLY A 179 20.13 -9.27 23.58
CA GLY A 179 21.30 -8.44 23.84
C GLY A 179 21.38 -7.22 22.92
N TYR A 180 20.27 -6.78 22.35
CA TYR A 180 20.22 -5.57 21.53
C TYR A 180 20.07 -4.32 22.40
N ALA A 181 20.46 -3.19 21.83
CA ALA A 181 20.25 -1.86 22.40
C ALA A 181 19.20 -1.09 21.59
N PRO A 182 18.37 -0.23 22.23
CA PRO A 182 17.47 0.65 21.50
C PRO A 182 18.18 1.49 20.44
N GLY A 183 17.53 1.69 19.30
CA GLY A 183 18.10 2.42 18.15
C GLY A 183 18.98 1.56 17.23
N GLN A 184 19.24 0.30 17.57
CA GLN A 184 19.93 -0.61 16.66
C GLN A 184 19.01 -1.06 15.52
N LEU A 185 19.55 -1.07 14.31
CA LEU A 185 19.04 -1.85 13.19
C LEU A 185 19.20 -3.34 13.54
N ILE A 186 18.09 -4.07 13.55
CA ILE A 186 18.02 -5.51 13.87
C ILE A 186 17.55 -6.36 12.68
N GLY A 187 17.17 -5.68 11.60
CA GLY A 187 16.67 -6.33 10.40
C GLY A 187 16.22 -5.33 9.35
N ARG A 188 15.51 -5.85 8.35
CA ARG A 188 14.82 -5.05 7.34
C ARG A 188 13.58 -5.77 6.84
N TRP A 189 12.62 -5.00 6.36
CA TRP A 189 11.63 -5.49 5.42
C TRP A 189 12.23 -5.56 4.03
N ASN A 190 11.93 -6.62 3.30
CA ASN A 190 12.05 -6.71 1.85
C ASN A 190 10.64 -6.98 1.30
N ILE A 191 10.12 -6.07 0.49
CA ILE A 191 8.77 -6.14 -0.06
C ILE A 191 8.86 -6.09 -1.57
N SER A 192 8.69 -7.24 -2.22
CA SER A 192 8.45 -7.27 -3.68
C SER A 192 7.00 -6.91 -3.95
N VAL A 193 6.75 -6.08 -4.96
CA VAL A 193 5.39 -5.71 -5.40
C VAL A 193 5.36 -5.62 -6.93
N THR A 194 4.29 -6.12 -7.54
CA THR A 194 4.14 -6.06 -9.01
C THR A 194 3.75 -4.67 -9.47
N ARG A 195 4.12 -4.32 -10.71
CA ARG A 195 3.65 -3.08 -11.36
C ARG A 195 2.13 -3.00 -11.42
N ARG A 196 1.44 -4.14 -11.60
CA ARG A 196 -0.02 -4.22 -11.63
C ARG A 196 -0.61 -3.83 -10.28
N GLY A 197 -0.15 -4.44 -9.19
CA GLY A 197 -0.62 -4.10 -7.84
C GLY A 197 -0.36 -2.64 -7.47
N VAL A 198 0.82 -2.12 -7.84
CA VAL A 198 1.15 -0.69 -7.66
C VAL A 198 0.22 0.24 -8.46
N ALA A 199 -0.07 -0.10 -9.73
CA ALA A 199 -0.94 0.70 -10.59
C ALA A 199 -2.40 0.70 -10.10
N GLU A 200 -2.90 -0.46 -9.67
CA GLU A 200 -4.24 -0.60 -9.09
C GLU A 200 -4.33 0.23 -7.80
N PHE A 201 -3.34 0.09 -6.91
CA PHE A 201 -3.30 0.84 -5.67
C PHE A 201 -3.25 2.36 -5.89
N TYR A 202 -2.48 2.82 -6.89
CA TYR A 202 -2.46 4.24 -7.28
C TYR A 202 -3.85 4.73 -7.72
N THR A 203 -4.52 3.94 -8.56
CA THR A 203 -5.86 4.25 -9.08
C THR A 203 -6.87 4.35 -7.94
N MET A 204 -6.85 3.39 -7.01
CA MET A 204 -7.69 3.42 -5.81
C MET A 204 -7.42 4.65 -4.93
N LYS A 205 -6.15 5.01 -4.72
CA LYS A 205 -5.74 6.15 -3.88
C LYS A 205 -6.07 7.51 -4.48
N THR A 206 -6.09 7.61 -5.80
CA THR A 206 -6.32 8.88 -6.52
C THR A 206 -7.75 9.02 -7.06
N ARG A 207 -8.61 8.01 -6.83
CA ARG A 207 -10.04 8.06 -7.16
C ARG A 207 -10.71 9.25 -6.47
N LYS A 208 -11.51 10.02 -7.21
CA LYS A 208 -12.31 11.11 -6.64
C LYS A 208 -13.50 10.51 -5.89
N ILE A 209 -13.53 10.68 -4.56
CA ILE A 209 -14.66 10.27 -3.71
C ILE A 209 -15.59 11.47 -3.50
N VAL A 210 -16.89 11.29 -3.74
CA VAL A 210 -17.91 12.32 -3.46
C VAL A 210 -18.13 12.39 -1.94
N LYS A 211 -17.93 13.56 -1.34
CA LYS A 211 -18.45 13.82 0.01
C LYS A 211 -19.95 14.05 -0.12
N ARG A 212 -20.78 13.14 0.40
CA ARG A 212 -22.23 13.37 0.53
C ARG A 212 -22.41 14.65 1.36
N ARG A 213 -22.98 15.70 0.74
CA ARG A 213 -23.47 16.85 1.51
C ARG A 213 -24.62 16.34 2.38
N ARG A 214 -24.50 16.52 3.70
CA ARG A 214 -25.62 16.35 4.63
C ARG A 214 -26.58 17.51 4.47
#